data_AF-A0A554IMA8-F1
#
_entry.id   AF-A0A554IMA8-F1
#
_cell.length_a   1.000
_cell.length_b   1.000
_cell.length_c   1.000
_cell.angle_alpha   90.00
_cell.angle_beta   90.00
_cell.angle_gamma   90.00
#
_symmetry.space_group_name_H-M   'P 1'
#
loop_
_entity.id
_entity.type
_entity.pdbx_description
1 polymer ?
#
loop_
_entity_poly.entity_id
_entity_poly.type
_entity_poly.pdbx_seq_one_letter_code
_entity_poly.pdbx_strand_id
1 'polypeptide(L)'
;MSTSVSAVTVPDSGKNHGRIVREVVQIVVATRPFDPITFLGKKWSLVAGEHDARCDTLTKVAFSQVIYETCLKEEELSITGEEKLTRFKANKNIRLGATVFAGLWADYQAYKENSVLERQYLYNREQKQDITYLDFFGDILLDPCRRRGVLCLCRRDIGVWYWDWQYRWLGYGWYAGHHSASLASEDSGLEVKSSELETLELPRLCQRWQDRGFLC
;
A
#
# COMPACT_ATOMS: atom_id res chain seq x y z
N MET A 1 -62.92 -6.18 50.72
CA MET A 1 -62.34 -4.86 51.05
C MET A 1 -61.16 -4.69 50.11
N SER A 2 -61.26 -3.82 49.08
CA SER A 2 -60.64 -2.47 49.04
C SER A 2 -59.16 -2.53 49.47
N THR A 3 -58.13 -2.16 48.70
CA THR A 3 -57.84 -0.86 48.03
C THR A 3 -56.52 -1.10 47.22
N SER A 4 -56.39 -0.80 45.92
CA SER A 4 -55.88 0.44 45.26
C SER A 4 -54.52 1.03 45.71
N VAL A 5 -53.70 1.43 44.69
CA VAL A 5 -52.75 2.60 44.59
C VAL A 5 -51.27 2.33 44.97
N SER A 6 -50.35 2.21 43.98
CA SER A 6 -49.42 3.22 43.37
C SER A 6 -48.08 3.36 44.13
N ALA A 7 -46.91 3.74 43.60
CA ALA A 7 -46.29 3.85 42.28
C ALA A 7 -44.77 4.15 42.50
N VAL A 8 -44.00 4.23 41.39
CA VAL A 8 -42.67 4.91 41.20
C VAL A 8 -41.45 4.25 41.91
N THR A 9 -40.24 4.09 41.36
CA THR A 9 -39.50 4.80 40.29
C THR A 9 -38.39 3.90 39.74
N VAL A 10 -38.12 3.98 38.43
CA VAL A 10 -36.94 3.42 37.76
C VAL A 10 -35.75 4.37 37.94
N PRO A 11 -34.52 3.87 38.15
CA PRO A 11 -33.35 4.50 37.58
C PRO A 11 -32.77 3.65 36.45
N ASP A 12 -32.65 4.35 35.33
CA ASP A 12 -32.11 4.00 34.03
C ASP A 12 -30.69 3.41 34.12
N SER A 13 -30.55 2.13 33.78
CA SER A 13 -29.24 1.49 33.61
C SER A 13 -28.70 1.84 32.23
N GLY A 14 -27.81 2.83 32.21
CA GLY A 14 -27.13 3.37 31.03
C GLY A 14 -26.65 2.30 30.04
N LYS A 15 -27.12 2.46 28.80
CA LYS A 15 -26.62 1.74 27.62
C LYS A 15 -25.18 2.14 27.33
N ASN A 16 -24.23 1.29 27.72
CA ASN A 16 -22.87 1.34 27.18
C ASN A 16 -22.93 1.01 25.69
N HIS A 17 -22.94 2.04 24.86
CA HIS A 17 -22.67 1.92 23.44
C HIS A 17 -21.21 1.49 23.30
N GLY A 18 -20.99 0.20 23.17
CA GLY A 18 -19.69 -0.36 22.81
C GLY A 18 -19.24 0.28 21.49
N ARG A 19 -18.36 1.28 21.59
CA ARG A 19 -17.63 1.83 20.46
C ARG A 19 -16.77 0.69 19.92
N ILE A 20 -17.23 0.06 18.85
CA ILE A 20 -16.41 -0.89 18.09
C ILE A 20 -15.30 -0.05 17.47
N VAL A 21 -14.17 0.04 18.16
CA VAL A 21 -12.95 0.61 17.60
C VAL A 21 -12.46 -0.40 16.57
N ARG A 22 -12.65 -0.10 15.29
CA ARG A 22 -11.92 -0.78 14.21
C ARG A 22 -10.45 -0.41 14.41
N GLU A 23 -9.68 -1.33 14.97
CA GLU A 23 -8.23 -1.22 15.04
C GLU A 23 -7.71 -1.14 13.61
N VAL A 24 -7.20 0.04 13.22
CA VAL A 24 -6.57 0.21 11.92
C VAL A 24 -5.21 -0.46 12.05
N VAL A 25 -5.07 -1.67 11.50
CA VAL A 25 -3.76 -2.30 11.33
C VAL A 25 -2.89 -1.28 10.61
N GLN A 26 -1.87 -0.76 11.28
CA GLN A 26 -0.93 0.17 10.65
C GLN A 26 -0.02 -0.63 9.71
N ILE A 27 -0.46 -0.72 8.45
CA ILE A 27 0.31 -1.32 7.37
C ILE A 27 1.32 -0.27 6.90
N VAL A 28 2.44 -0.13 7.63
CA VAL A 28 3.45 0.91 7.37
C VAL A 28 4.78 0.27 6.99
N VAL A 29 5.44 0.79 5.95
CA VAL A 29 6.78 0.38 5.54
C VAL A 29 7.75 1.55 5.64
N ALA A 30 8.95 1.30 6.16
CA ALA A 30 10.04 2.27 6.08
C ALA A 30 10.64 2.26 4.67
N THR A 31 10.86 3.44 4.09
CA THR A 31 11.57 3.54 2.81
C THR A 31 13.03 3.14 3.02
N ARG A 32 13.66 2.65 1.95
CA ARG A 32 15.08 2.28 1.96
C ARG A 32 15.79 2.90 0.77
N PRO A 33 17.07 3.28 0.89
CA PRO A 33 17.86 3.67 -0.25
C PRO A 33 17.85 2.57 -1.32
N PHE A 34 17.79 2.99 -2.58
CA PHE A 34 17.85 2.09 -3.72
C PHE A 34 18.99 2.50 -4.64
N ASP A 35 19.88 1.56 -4.95
CA ASP A 35 20.90 1.72 -5.97
C ASP A 35 20.61 0.75 -7.13
N PRO A 36 20.29 1.26 -8.34
CA PRO A 36 20.03 0.40 -9.49
C PRO A 36 21.23 -0.48 -9.85
N ILE A 37 22.47 -0.03 -9.61
CA ILE A 37 23.66 -0.81 -9.98
C ILE A 37 23.80 -2.03 -9.06
N THR A 38 23.68 -1.82 -7.74
CA THR A 38 23.75 -2.90 -6.75
C THR A 38 22.56 -3.86 -6.89
N PHE A 39 21.37 -3.36 -7.19
CA PHE A 39 20.16 -4.19 -7.24
C PHE A 39 19.97 -4.93 -8.58
N LEU A 40 20.21 -4.27 -9.71
CA LEU A 40 19.90 -4.79 -11.06
C LEU A 40 21.15 -5.20 -11.85
N GLY A 41 22.33 -4.72 -11.43
CA GLY A 41 23.61 -4.98 -12.05
C GLY A 41 24.16 -3.80 -12.82
N LYS A 42 25.36 -3.99 -13.37
CA LYS A 42 26.11 -2.95 -14.08
C LYS A 42 25.31 -2.39 -15.27
N LYS A 43 25.46 -1.07 -15.50
CA LYS A 43 24.84 -0.29 -16.60
C LYS A 43 23.34 -0.04 -16.45
N TRP A 44 22.69 -0.49 -15.38
CA TRP A 44 21.38 0.02 -14.99
C TRP A 44 21.51 1.40 -14.36
N SER A 45 20.53 2.27 -14.59
CA SER A 45 20.49 3.62 -14.02
C SER A 45 19.05 4.11 -13.90
N LEU A 46 18.87 5.19 -13.15
CA LEU A 46 17.62 5.96 -13.14
C LEU A 46 17.68 7.02 -14.25
N VAL A 47 16.55 7.25 -14.92
CA VAL A 47 16.44 8.31 -15.93
C VAL A 47 16.35 9.66 -15.22
N ALA A 48 17.30 10.55 -15.51
CA ALA A 48 17.29 11.91 -14.98
C ALA A 48 16.04 12.69 -15.40
N GLY A 49 15.43 13.42 -14.47
CA GLY A 49 14.21 14.21 -14.70
C GLY A 49 12.90 13.41 -14.71
N GLU A 50 12.96 12.08 -14.59
CA GLU A 50 11.76 11.23 -14.52
C GLU A 50 11.34 10.89 -13.08
N HIS A 51 12.26 11.08 -12.14
CA HIS A 51 12.07 10.88 -10.71
C HIS A 51 11.03 11.86 -10.13
N ASP A 52 10.17 11.35 -9.23
CA ASP A 52 9.27 12.17 -8.42
C ASP A 52 9.97 12.62 -7.13
N ALA A 53 10.55 13.83 -7.15
CA ALA A 53 11.32 14.38 -6.01
C ALA A 53 10.54 14.47 -4.68
N ARG A 54 9.20 14.40 -4.72
CA ARG A 54 8.37 14.36 -3.50
C ARG A 54 8.52 13.03 -2.76
N CYS A 55 9.03 11.99 -3.40
CA CYS A 55 9.38 10.74 -2.73
C CYS A 55 10.59 10.86 -1.80
N ASP A 56 11.47 11.84 -2.00
CA ASP A 56 12.68 11.99 -1.18
C ASP A 56 12.38 12.35 0.27
N THR A 57 11.23 12.98 0.53
CA THR A 57 10.78 13.33 1.88
C THR A 57 10.10 12.16 2.60
N LEU A 58 9.80 11.07 1.90
CA LEU A 58 9.12 9.92 2.48
C LEU A 58 10.13 9.02 3.22
N THR A 59 10.04 9.00 4.55
CA THR A 59 10.79 8.06 5.40
C THR A 59 9.98 6.80 5.71
N LYS A 60 8.66 6.92 5.70
CA LYS A 60 7.70 5.83 5.90
C LYS A 60 6.48 6.04 4.99
N VAL A 61 5.85 4.95 4.60
CA VAL A 61 4.60 4.97 3.82
C VAL A 61 3.57 4.10 4.52
N ALA A 62 2.43 4.70 4.85
CA ALA A 62 1.24 3.97 5.29
C ALA A 62 0.52 3.41 4.06
N PHE A 63 0.64 2.12 3.83
CA PHE A 63 0.04 1.41 2.70
C PHE A 63 -1.48 1.35 2.74
N SER A 64 -2.09 1.59 3.90
CA SER A 64 -3.52 1.83 4.01
C SER A 64 -3.99 3.13 3.33
N GLN A 65 -3.09 4.07 3.04
CA GLN A 65 -3.37 5.33 2.34
C GLN A 65 -2.95 5.31 0.87
N VAL A 66 -2.37 4.20 0.40
CA VAL A 66 -1.92 4.07 -0.99
C VAL A 66 -3.12 3.94 -1.91
N ILE A 67 -3.09 4.72 -2.98
CA ILE A 67 -4.07 4.70 -4.05
C ILE A 67 -3.57 3.72 -5.12
N TYR A 68 -4.44 2.80 -5.53
CA TYR A 68 -4.17 1.80 -6.56
C TYR A 68 -4.80 2.19 -7.89
N GLU A 69 -4.02 2.81 -8.77
CA GLU A 69 -4.53 3.44 -10.00
C GLU A 69 -4.10 2.63 -11.24
N THR A 70 -5.03 2.40 -12.17
CA THR A 70 -4.73 1.78 -13.48
C THR A 70 -4.40 2.82 -14.55
N CYS A 71 -4.88 4.05 -14.37
CA CYS A 71 -4.89 5.14 -15.34
C CYS A 71 -5.62 4.83 -16.65
N LEU A 72 -6.42 3.76 -16.72
CA LEU A 72 -7.30 3.49 -17.85
C LEU A 72 -8.50 4.43 -17.82
N LYS A 73 -8.91 4.93 -18.98
CA LYS A 73 -10.17 5.63 -19.20
C LYS A 73 -11.27 4.63 -19.50
N GLU A 74 -12.51 5.12 -19.54
CA GLU A 74 -13.65 4.33 -19.99
C GLU A 74 -13.35 3.72 -21.37
N GLU A 75 -13.75 2.47 -21.58
CA GLU A 75 -13.56 1.69 -22.81
C GLU A 75 -12.11 1.26 -23.14
N GLU A 76 -11.08 1.77 -22.44
CA GLU A 76 -9.71 1.35 -22.66
C GLU A 76 -9.42 -0.02 -22.02
N LEU A 77 -9.10 -1.00 -22.86
CA LEU A 77 -8.64 -2.32 -22.40
C LEU A 77 -7.16 -2.32 -21.98
N SER A 78 -6.37 -1.42 -22.59
CA SER A 78 -4.95 -1.28 -22.29
C SER A 78 -4.37 0.06 -22.74
N ILE A 79 -3.31 0.50 -22.08
CA ILE A 79 -2.46 1.63 -22.47
C ILE A 79 -0.99 1.22 -22.49
N THR A 80 -0.12 1.94 -23.20
CA THR A 80 1.33 1.69 -23.07
C THR A 80 1.84 2.17 -21.72
N GLY A 81 2.98 1.65 -21.26
CA GLY A 81 3.63 2.16 -20.06
C GLY A 81 4.06 3.63 -20.18
N GLU A 82 4.43 4.08 -21.38
CA GLU A 82 4.71 5.51 -21.66
C GLU A 82 3.47 6.40 -21.52
N GLU A 83 2.32 5.93 -22.02
CA GLU A 83 1.04 6.63 -21.85
C GLU A 83 0.63 6.65 -20.37
N LYS A 84 0.79 5.52 -19.68
CA LYS A 84 0.56 5.41 -18.23
C LYS A 84 1.43 6.40 -17.45
N LEU A 85 2.72 6.47 -17.74
CA LEU A 85 3.64 7.45 -17.15
C LEU A 85 3.20 8.89 -17.41
N THR A 86 2.80 9.21 -18.64
CA THR A 86 2.31 10.54 -19.00
C THR A 86 1.08 10.94 -18.17
N ARG A 87 0.13 10.01 -18.00
CA ARG A 87 -1.05 10.23 -17.15
C ARG A 87 -0.70 10.38 -15.67
N PHE A 88 0.25 9.59 -15.18
CA PHE A 88 0.74 9.73 -13.80
C PHE A 88 1.42 11.07 -13.54
N LYS A 89 2.20 11.58 -14.50
CA LYS A 89 2.83 12.90 -14.39
C LYS A 89 1.81 14.04 -14.42
N ALA A 90 0.68 13.85 -15.09
CA ALA A 90 -0.42 14.81 -15.09
C ALA A 90 -1.25 14.75 -13.79
N ASN A 91 -1.19 13.63 -13.05
CA ASN A 91 -1.82 13.49 -11.74
C ASN A 91 -1.01 14.25 -10.68
N LYS A 92 -1.72 14.82 -9.69
CA LYS A 92 -1.10 15.50 -8.55
C LYS A 92 -0.54 14.53 -7.52
N ASN A 93 -0.95 13.25 -7.54
CA ASN A 93 -0.47 12.25 -6.60
C ASN A 93 1.06 12.10 -6.61
N ILE A 94 1.63 11.77 -5.46
CA ILE A 94 3.04 11.39 -5.32
C ILE A 94 3.18 9.97 -5.90
N ARG A 95 3.98 9.83 -6.95
CA ARG A 95 4.22 8.53 -7.60
C ARG A 95 5.26 7.78 -6.78
N LEU A 96 4.91 6.63 -6.18
CA LEU A 96 5.85 5.91 -5.33
C LEU A 96 7.00 5.34 -6.16
N GLY A 97 8.23 5.56 -5.68
CA GLY A 97 9.46 5.22 -6.39
C GLY A 97 10.21 4.01 -5.82
N ALA A 98 11.46 3.89 -6.27
CA ALA A 98 12.35 2.77 -5.99
C ALA A 98 12.68 2.61 -4.50
N THR A 99 12.68 3.71 -3.73
CA THR A 99 12.93 3.66 -2.28
C THR A 99 11.82 2.97 -1.50
N VAL A 100 10.57 3.17 -1.92
CA VAL A 100 9.40 2.48 -1.35
C VAL A 100 9.40 1.02 -1.77
N PHE A 101 9.66 0.74 -3.04
CA PHE A 101 9.86 -0.63 -3.53
C PHE A 101 10.93 -1.35 -2.70
N ALA A 102 12.10 -0.74 -2.47
CA ALA A 102 13.19 -1.32 -1.71
C ALA A 102 12.78 -1.61 -0.26
N GLY A 103 12.01 -0.70 0.35
CA GLY A 103 11.42 -0.88 1.68
C GLY A 103 10.51 -2.10 1.75
N LEU A 104 9.53 -2.19 0.83
CA LEU A 104 8.59 -3.31 0.76
C LEU A 104 9.28 -4.63 0.48
N TRP A 105 10.23 -4.65 -0.45
CA TRP A 105 10.93 -5.86 -0.82
C TRP A 105 11.79 -6.38 0.33
N ALA A 106 12.49 -5.50 1.04
CA ALA A 106 13.27 -5.89 2.21
C ALA A 106 12.37 -6.36 3.37
N ASP A 107 11.24 -5.69 3.61
CA ASP A 107 10.24 -6.13 4.59
C ASP A 107 9.69 -7.52 4.23
N TYR A 108 9.35 -7.76 2.96
CA TYR A 108 8.93 -9.07 2.48
C TYR A 108 10.00 -10.15 2.64
N GLN A 109 11.26 -9.82 2.33
CA GLN A 109 12.37 -10.75 2.52
C GLN A 109 12.57 -11.15 3.98
N ALA A 110 12.34 -10.22 4.92
CA ALA A 110 12.48 -10.46 6.35
C ALA A 110 11.29 -11.20 6.98
N TYR A 111 10.07 -10.81 6.63
CA TYR A 111 8.85 -11.22 7.36
C TYR A 111 7.92 -12.15 6.57
N LYS A 112 8.11 -12.27 5.25
CA LYS A 112 7.33 -13.18 4.38
C LYS A 112 5.83 -13.00 4.55
N GLU A 113 5.14 -14.00 5.09
CA GLU A 113 3.69 -14.01 5.31
C GLU A 113 3.23 -12.93 6.32
N ASN A 114 4.14 -12.46 7.17
CA ASN A 114 3.91 -11.38 8.13
C ASN A 114 4.36 -10.01 7.63
N SER A 115 4.68 -9.89 6.34
CA SER A 115 5.11 -8.63 5.72
C SER A 115 3.96 -7.63 5.53
N VAL A 116 4.33 -6.38 5.31
CA VAL A 116 3.44 -5.31 4.86
C VAL A 116 2.72 -5.69 3.56
N LEU A 117 3.41 -6.31 2.60
CA LEU A 117 2.80 -6.74 1.33
C LEU A 117 1.69 -7.77 1.54
N GLU A 118 1.93 -8.79 2.38
CA GLU A 118 0.92 -9.82 2.60
C GLU A 118 -0.24 -9.30 3.44
N ARG A 119 0.02 -8.49 4.49
CA ARG A 119 -1.04 -7.81 5.24
C ARG A 119 -1.89 -6.91 4.35
N GLN A 120 -1.27 -6.15 3.45
CA GLN A 120 -1.98 -5.29 2.51
C GLN A 120 -2.82 -6.08 1.52
N TYR A 121 -2.28 -7.19 1.00
CA TYR A 121 -3.02 -8.09 0.13
C TYR A 121 -4.28 -8.63 0.83
N LEU A 122 -4.14 -9.15 2.04
CA LEU A 122 -5.26 -9.67 2.82
C LEU A 122 -6.30 -8.58 3.11
N TYR A 123 -5.85 -7.38 3.48
CA TYR A 123 -6.74 -6.24 3.69
C TYR A 123 -7.52 -5.87 2.42
N ASN A 124 -6.84 -5.76 1.27
CA ASN A 124 -7.49 -5.47 -0.01
C ASN A 124 -8.50 -6.56 -0.39
N ARG A 125 -8.17 -7.83 -0.17
CA ARG A 125 -9.06 -8.98 -0.40
C ARG A 125 -10.34 -8.88 0.44
N GLU A 126 -10.24 -8.47 1.70
CA GLU A 126 -11.41 -8.21 2.55
C GLU A 126 -12.29 -7.09 2.00
N GLN A 127 -11.69 -6.09 1.33
CA GLN A 127 -12.40 -5.03 0.61
C GLN A 127 -12.87 -5.45 -0.79
N LYS A 128 -12.79 -6.74 -1.14
CA LYS A 128 -13.13 -7.29 -2.47
C LYS A 128 -12.27 -6.73 -3.61
N GLN A 129 -11.07 -6.26 -3.30
CA GLN A 129 -10.07 -5.82 -4.26
C GLN A 129 -8.97 -6.89 -4.37
N ASP A 130 -8.70 -7.36 -5.59
CA ASP A 130 -7.71 -8.42 -5.83
C ASP A 130 -6.39 -7.82 -6.34
N ILE A 131 -5.73 -7.04 -5.48
CA ILE A 131 -4.48 -6.36 -5.83
C ILE A 131 -3.31 -7.33 -5.68
N THR A 132 -2.97 -8.00 -6.78
CA THR A 132 -1.86 -8.97 -6.86
C THR A 132 -0.64 -8.40 -7.60
N TYR A 133 -0.69 -7.13 -8.00
CA TYR A 133 0.33 -6.49 -8.81
C TYR A 133 0.46 -5.01 -8.43
N LEU A 134 1.70 -4.53 -8.33
CA LEU A 134 2.05 -3.13 -8.06
C LEU A 134 3.27 -2.71 -8.88
N ASP A 135 3.17 -1.58 -9.57
CA ASP A 135 4.33 -0.88 -10.12
C ASP A 135 4.59 0.49 -9.48
N PHE A 136 5.85 0.92 -9.60
CA PHE A 136 6.41 2.09 -8.91
C PHE A 136 6.89 3.12 -9.93
N PHE A 137 5.97 3.99 -10.37
CA PHE A 137 6.21 5.02 -11.40
C PHE A 137 6.93 6.28 -10.88
N GLY A 138 7.32 6.31 -9.60
CA GLY A 138 8.12 7.40 -9.03
C GLY A 138 9.56 7.44 -9.55
N ASP A 139 10.03 6.34 -10.13
CA ASP A 139 11.37 6.22 -10.70
C ASP A 139 11.31 5.44 -12.01
N ILE A 140 11.98 5.95 -13.05
CA ILE A 140 12.11 5.26 -14.33
C ILE A 140 13.51 4.67 -14.43
N LEU A 141 13.56 3.35 -14.59
CA LEU A 141 14.77 2.61 -14.84
C LEU A 141 15.15 2.70 -16.32
N LEU A 142 16.45 2.66 -16.55
CA LEU A 142 17.05 2.54 -17.86
C LEU A 142 18.00 1.34 -17.86
N ASP A 143 17.72 0.40 -18.76
CA ASP A 143 18.54 -0.80 -18.91
C ASP A 143 19.79 -0.56 -19.80
N PRO A 144 20.72 -1.54 -19.85
CA PRO A 144 21.91 -1.44 -20.69
C PRO A 144 21.63 -1.32 -22.19
N CYS A 145 20.44 -1.73 -22.64
CA CYS A 145 19.95 -1.62 -24.02
C CYS A 145 19.11 -0.36 -24.25
N ARG A 146 19.15 0.59 -23.30
CA ARG A 146 18.44 1.88 -23.33
C ARG A 146 16.91 1.78 -23.33
N ARG A 147 16.37 0.64 -22.92
CA ARG A 147 14.95 0.43 -22.68
C ARG A 147 14.57 1.01 -21.33
N ARG A 148 13.39 1.64 -21.29
CA ARG A 148 12.83 2.25 -20.08
C ARG A 148 11.87 1.30 -19.40
N GLY A 149 11.89 1.26 -18.08
CA GLY A 149 10.99 0.41 -17.29
C GLY A 149 10.74 0.95 -15.89
N VAL A 150 9.91 0.24 -15.15
CA VAL A 150 9.60 0.52 -13.74
C VAL A 150 9.85 -0.71 -12.90
N LEU A 151 10.09 -0.50 -11.61
CA LEU A 151 10.08 -1.59 -10.64
C LEU A 151 8.64 -2.07 -10.44
N CYS A 152 8.48 -3.37 -10.23
CA CYS A 152 7.19 -3.95 -9.91
C CYS A 152 7.29 -5.13 -8.95
N LEU A 153 6.21 -5.34 -8.21
CA LEU A 153 5.98 -6.50 -7.36
C LEU A 153 4.71 -7.19 -7.85
N CYS A 154 4.74 -8.51 -7.87
CA CYS A 154 3.62 -9.32 -8.26
C CYS A 154 3.51 -10.54 -7.38
N ARG A 155 2.28 -10.98 -7.15
CA ARG A 155 1.96 -12.16 -6.36
C ARG A 155 1.54 -13.27 -7.32
N ARG A 156 2.30 -14.35 -7.37
CA ARG A 156 1.97 -15.54 -8.20
C ARG A 156 0.83 -16.31 -7.55
N ASP A 157 0.19 -17.15 -8.37
CA ASP A 157 -0.87 -18.07 -7.95
C ASP A 157 -0.45 -19.01 -6.80
N ILE A 158 0.87 -19.29 -6.68
CA ILE A 158 1.44 -20.12 -5.60
C ILE A 158 1.51 -19.43 -4.24
N GLY A 159 0.98 -18.21 -4.07
CA GLY A 159 0.95 -17.58 -2.76
C GLY A 159 2.06 -16.58 -2.47
N VAL A 160 3.00 -16.38 -3.40
CA VAL A 160 4.30 -15.75 -3.10
C VAL A 160 4.49 -14.46 -3.88
N TRP A 161 4.95 -13.42 -3.18
CA TRP A 161 5.39 -12.18 -3.82
C TRP A 161 6.76 -12.36 -4.43
N TYR A 162 6.91 -11.84 -5.64
CA TYR A 162 8.17 -11.80 -6.35
C TYR A 162 8.31 -10.46 -7.05
N TRP A 163 9.56 -10.05 -7.18
CA TRP A 163 9.94 -8.99 -8.08
C TRP A 163 10.35 -9.63 -9.40
N ASP A 164 9.99 -9.02 -10.53
CA ASP A 164 10.34 -9.55 -11.84
C ASP A 164 10.96 -8.49 -12.74
N TRP A 165 12.22 -8.71 -13.10
CA TRP A 165 13.00 -7.81 -13.94
C TRP A 165 12.57 -7.83 -15.41
N GLN A 166 11.86 -8.88 -15.85
CA GLN A 166 11.59 -9.08 -17.27
C GLN A 166 10.34 -8.35 -17.77
N TYR A 167 9.46 -7.88 -16.88
CA TYR A 167 8.06 -7.73 -17.26
C TYR A 167 7.54 -6.31 -17.46
N ARG A 168 8.28 -5.26 -17.11
CA ARG A 168 7.68 -3.90 -17.04
C ARG A 168 8.48 -2.83 -17.75
N TRP A 169 8.68 -3.08 -19.04
CA TRP A 169 9.18 -2.11 -20.00
C TRP A 169 8.08 -1.15 -20.43
N LEU A 170 8.34 0.15 -20.45
CA LEU A 170 7.32 1.16 -20.77
C LEU A 170 6.74 1.03 -22.19
N GLY A 171 7.43 0.32 -23.09
CA GLY A 171 6.93 0.00 -24.43
C GLY A 171 5.86 -1.10 -24.47
N TYR A 172 5.58 -1.78 -23.35
CA TYR A 172 4.56 -2.84 -23.28
C TYR A 172 3.17 -2.29 -22.88
N GLY A 173 2.15 -3.14 -23.01
CA GLY A 173 0.78 -2.85 -22.63
C GLY A 173 0.52 -3.05 -21.12
N TRP A 174 -0.23 -2.12 -20.55
CA TRP A 174 -0.77 -2.13 -19.20
C TRP A 174 -2.28 -2.31 -19.24
N TYR A 175 -2.77 -3.29 -18.49
CA TYR A 175 -4.19 -3.68 -18.46
C TYR A 175 -4.80 -3.37 -17.08
N ALA A 176 -6.10 -3.64 -16.92
CA ALA A 176 -6.84 -3.32 -15.69
C ALA A 176 -6.27 -3.95 -14.41
N GLY A 177 -5.58 -5.09 -14.50
CA GLY A 177 -4.92 -5.71 -13.34
C GLY A 177 -3.55 -5.11 -12.98
N HIS A 178 -3.02 -4.18 -13.78
CA HIS A 178 -1.71 -3.58 -13.53
C HIS A 178 -1.83 -2.27 -12.76
N HIS A 179 -2.08 -2.36 -11.46
CA HIS A 179 -2.16 -1.20 -10.58
C HIS A 179 -0.79 -0.56 -10.33
N SER A 180 -0.78 0.77 -10.24
CA SER A 180 0.33 1.55 -9.69
C SER A 180 0.04 1.98 -8.27
N ALA A 181 1.10 2.11 -7.48
CA ALA A 181 1.03 2.69 -6.16
C ALA A 181 1.34 4.18 -6.19
N SER A 182 0.42 5.00 -5.70
CA SER A 182 0.61 6.44 -5.50
C SER A 182 0.07 6.86 -4.13
N LEU A 183 0.46 8.05 -3.67
CA LEU A 183 -0.13 8.70 -2.48
C LEU A 183 -0.81 9.99 -2.92
N ALA A 184 -1.95 10.31 -2.30
CA ALA A 184 -2.51 11.65 -2.45
C ALA A 184 -1.45 12.69 -2.09
N SER A 185 -1.22 13.68 -2.94
CA SER A 185 -0.48 14.85 -2.50
C SER A 185 -1.38 15.60 -1.53
N GLU A 186 -1.06 15.60 -0.24
CA GLU A 186 -1.65 16.60 0.63
C GLU A 186 -1.25 17.97 0.07
N ASP A 187 -2.22 18.85 -0.20
CA ASP A 187 -1.94 20.26 -0.44
C ASP A 187 -1.15 20.72 0.79
N SER A 188 0.12 21.07 0.58
CA SER A 188 1.10 21.45 1.61
C SER A 188 0.45 22.24 2.75
N GLY A 189 0.15 21.58 3.87
CA GLY A 189 -0.54 22.23 4.98
C GLY A 189 -1.27 21.30 5.95
N LEU A 190 -0.65 20.23 6.44
CA LEU A 190 -1.04 19.62 7.72
C LEU A 190 0.19 18.97 8.36
N GLU A 191 0.75 19.67 9.35
CA GLU A 191 1.63 19.07 10.35
C GLU A 191 0.86 17.93 11.04
N VAL A 192 1.25 16.68 10.78
CA VAL A 192 0.90 15.59 11.70
C VAL A 192 1.67 15.84 12.99
N LYS A 193 1.02 16.47 13.96
CA LYS A 193 1.56 16.65 15.30
C LYS A 193 1.88 15.27 15.88
N SER A 194 3.16 15.06 16.18
CA SER A 194 3.77 13.86 16.76
C SER A 194 3.25 13.49 18.17
N SER A 195 2.11 14.01 18.62
CA SER A 195 1.64 13.92 20.01
C SER A 195 0.43 13.01 20.25
N GLU A 196 -0.09 12.29 19.25
CA GLU A 196 -1.19 11.32 19.42
C GLU A 196 -0.76 9.87 19.13
N LEU A 197 0.46 9.51 19.53
CA LEU A 197 0.89 8.10 19.60
C LEU A 197 0.60 7.55 21.00
N GLU A 198 -0.68 7.32 21.31
CA GLU A 198 -1.05 6.48 22.45
C GLU A 198 -0.79 5.02 22.10
N THR A 199 0.20 4.44 22.78
CA THR A 199 0.48 3.01 22.78
C THR A 199 -0.64 2.34 23.56
N LEU A 200 -1.54 1.63 22.88
CA LEU A 200 -2.63 0.88 23.51
C LEU A 200 -2.37 -0.61 23.34
N GLU A 201 -2.24 -1.30 24.46
CA GLU A 201 -1.89 -2.71 24.54
C GLU A 201 -2.98 -3.63 23.95
N LEU A 202 -2.51 -4.70 23.32
CA LEU A 202 -3.29 -5.79 22.73
C LEU A 202 -4.15 -6.47 23.81
N PRO A 203 -5.45 -6.65 23.52
CA PRO A 203 -5.92 -8.04 23.54
C PRO A 203 -6.95 -8.36 22.45
N ARG A 204 -6.80 -9.57 21.90
CA ARG A 204 -7.79 -10.46 21.22
C ARG A 204 -7.63 -10.74 19.73
N LEU A 205 -6.69 -10.14 19.00
CA LEU A 205 -6.41 -10.57 17.62
C LEU A 205 -5.61 -11.89 17.57
N CYS A 206 -4.58 -12.11 18.41
CA CYS A 206 -3.80 -13.38 18.33
C CYS A 206 -4.66 -14.63 18.66
N GLN A 207 -5.79 -14.51 19.40
CA GLN A 207 -6.69 -15.65 19.65
C GLN A 207 -7.39 -16.15 18.37
N ARG A 208 -7.79 -15.24 17.47
CA ARG A 208 -8.52 -15.60 16.23
C ARG A 208 -7.62 -16.16 15.13
N TRP A 209 -6.31 -15.91 15.24
CA TRP A 209 -5.28 -16.39 14.32
C TRP A 209 -4.71 -17.75 14.77
N GLN A 210 -4.60 -17.97 16.09
CA GLN A 210 -4.30 -19.29 16.67
C GLN A 210 -5.39 -20.33 16.36
N ASP A 211 -6.67 -19.94 16.41
CA ASP A 211 -7.80 -20.82 16.06
C ASP A 211 -7.81 -21.26 14.58
N ARG A 212 -7.01 -20.61 13.71
CA ARG A 212 -6.85 -20.93 12.29
C ARG A 212 -5.47 -21.51 11.93
N GLY A 213 -4.66 -21.85 12.93
CA GLY A 213 -3.39 -22.56 12.74
C GLY A 213 -2.21 -21.71 12.27
N PHE A 214 -2.30 -20.38 12.33
CA PHE A 214 -1.18 -19.49 12.04
C PHE A 214 -0.48 -19.14 13.36
N LEU A 215 0.79 -19.54 13.51
CA LEU A 215 1.59 -19.27 14.70
C LEU A 215 2.06 -17.80 14.68
N CYS A 216 1.66 -17.06 15.73
CA CYS A 216 2.45 -15.99 16.32
C CYS A 216 3.82 -16.63 16.74
#